data_AF-A0A401GIR1-F1
#
_entry.id   AF-A0A401GIR1-F1
#
_cell.length_a   1.000
_cell.length_b   1.000
_cell.length_c   1.000
_cell.angle_alpha   90.00
_cell.angle_beta   90.00
_cell.angle_gamma   90.00
#
_symmetry.space_group_name_H-M   'P 1'
#
loop_
_entity.id
_entity.type
_entity.pdbx_description
1 polymer ?
#
loop_
_entity_poly.entity_id
_entity_poly.type
_entity_poly.pdbx_seq_one_letter_code
_entity_poly.pdbx_strand_id
1 'polypeptide(L)'
;MGKQFDGFEPNLNFRRFHSGSRLQVTHHLLSLQRHSEITCRTKSLDNVIHNPFPGVFGDIVPCTYHRHLMADLAPPKGGLPPPPASLHSSNQPGTPDSQLGKMTESIDKGAIWVAHIKTLSEAIIAHSEYLDSWRHHRKYTHLTMLWRFSDISDEDKTCVTMQVNHFAKQSEEKKTQLSAALSHLTELDYWPLFPSKMKTTATELKSNITELYTALQKLQASSLTVQQVTQSQLKSPEVLIKQLQSLETSLAGLKNRMDDQFLTLKVRELEQKLEVTGKKVEEIRREVAEVIAGWSVMAAENAELRHGNVQLKNEIAVLVRQQQKHQEAITASRQEIISLHEAVKAALMQPHGLSSTILVPPFELDTASLVEAVKPVILQSLHEDIWLLLEDAKNNMQNLLQEQNSQMYVTVLSKMATTVKIVEFLATWMDHLPRQVK
;
A
#
# COMPACT_ATOMS: atom_id res chain seq x y z
N MET A 1 2.18 71.19 66.82
CA MET A 1 1.18 70.18 67.21
C MET A 1 1.11 69.16 66.07
N GLY A 2 1.57 67.94 66.34
CA GLY A 2 1.75 66.86 65.35
C GLY A 2 0.45 66.11 65.03
N LYS A 3 0.26 65.73 63.76
CA LYS A 3 0.41 64.38 63.19
C LYS A 3 -0.67 63.37 63.64
N GLN A 4 -1.55 62.99 62.72
CA GLN A 4 -1.88 61.59 62.41
C GLN A 4 -2.75 61.53 61.15
N PHE A 5 -2.21 60.95 60.08
CA PHE A 5 -2.97 60.41 58.96
C PHE A 5 -2.51 58.96 58.83
N ASP A 6 -3.39 58.03 59.19
CA ASP A 6 -3.12 56.60 59.15
C ASP A 6 -3.12 56.08 57.71
N GLY A 7 -2.07 55.31 57.41
CA GLY A 7 -1.84 54.69 56.12
C GLY A 7 -2.72 53.47 55.90
N PHE A 8 -3.26 53.38 54.69
CA PHE A 8 -3.86 52.18 54.12
C PHE A 8 -2.76 51.36 53.44
N GLU A 9 -2.38 50.22 54.02
CA GLU A 9 -1.66 49.14 53.32
C GLU A 9 -2.66 48.04 52.91
N PRO A 10 -2.68 47.59 51.64
CA PRO A 10 -3.36 46.36 51.29
C PRO A 10 -2.44 45.15 51.48
N ASN A 11 -2.80 44.33 52.48
CA ASN A 11 -2.26 42.98 52.70
C ASN A 11 -2.59 42.05 51.53
N LEU A 12 -1.63 41.77 50.65
CA LEU A 12 -1.69 40.66 49.70
C LEU A 12 -1.16 39.39 50.37
N ASN A 13 -2.08 38.58 50.87
CA ASN A 13 -1.81 37.23 51.38
C ASN A 13 -1.29 36.32 50.26
N PHE A 14 0.02 36.05 50.28
CA PHE A 14 0.67 35.00 49.50
C PHE A 14 0.22 33.63 50.01
N ARG A 15 -0.74 32.99 49.32
CA ARG A 15 -1.03 31.55 49.52
C ARG A 15 0.13 30.72 48.96
N ARG A 16 0.97 30.24 49.89
CA ARG A 16 1.97 29.19 49.70
C ARG A 16 1.25 27.87 49.38
N PHE A 17 1.23 27.44 48.12
CA PHE A 17 0.81 26.08 47.75
C PHE A 17 1.92 25.10 48.11
N HIS A 18 1.63 24.21 49.06
CA HIS A 18 2.45 23.05 49.36
C HIS A 18 2.38 22.04 48.20
N SER A 19 3.51 21.80 47.54
CA SER A 19 3.71 20.64 46.67
C SER A 19 3.93 19.40 47.56
N GLY A 20 2.92 18.55 47.65
CA GLY A 20 2.95 17.35 48.47
C GLY A 20 1.94 16.33 47.97
N SER A 21 2.16 15.77 46.79
CA SER A 21 1.42 14.59 46.32
C SER A 21 2.40 13.66 45.60
N ARG A 22 3.02 12.84 46.45
CA ARG A 22 3.88 11.71 46.11
C ARG A 22 2.95 10.61 45.57
N LEU A 23 2.89 10.47 44.24
CA LEU A 23 2.21 9.36 43.58
C LEU A 23 2.93 8.05 43.94
N GLN A 24 2.24 7.21 44.72
CA GLN A 24 2.50 5.77 44.75
C GLN A 24 1.95 5.18 43.45
N VAL A 25 2.81 5.02 42.44
CA VAL A 25 2.59 4.06 41.35
C VAL A 25 3.90 3.28 41.20
N THR A 26 4.07 2.32 42.10
CA THR A 26 5.17 1.36 42.08
C THR A 26 4.80 0.14 41.25
N HIS A 27 5.75 -0.27 40.40
CA HIS A 27 6.06 -1.66 40.05
C HIS A 27 5.26 -2.41 38.96
N HIS A 28 5.33 -1.97 37.69
CA HIS A 28 5.22 -2.94 36.57
C HIS A 28 6.00 -2.65 35.26
N LEU A 29 6.89 -1.66 35.21
CA LEU A 29 7.63 -1.30 33.97
C LEU A 29 9.17 -1.34 34.12
N LEU A 30 9.71 -2.33 34.84
CA LEU A 30 11.17 -2.57 34.92
C LEU A 30 11.59 -3.99 34.54
N SER A 31 10.71 -4.76 33.86
CA SER A 31 11.01 -6.13 33.43
C SER A 31 11.48 -6.27 31.98
N LEU A 32 11.37 -5.24 31.14
CA LEU A 32 11.63 -5.36 29.69
C LEU A 32 12.89 -4.61 29.21
N GLN A 33 13.70 -4.08 30.13
CA GLN A 33 14.90 -3.31 29.81
C GLN A 33 16.18 -3.98 30.35
N ARG A 34 16.35 -5.27 30.03
CA ARG A 34 17.57 -6.03 30.34
C ARG A 34 18.03 -7.02 29.25
N HIS A 35 17.49 -6.97 28.04
CA HIS A 35 17.87 -7.90 26.96
C HIS A 35 18.40 -7.24 25.68
N SER A 36 18.76 -5.95 25.72
CA SER A 36 19.36 -5.29 24.56
C SER A 36 20.50 -4.39 24.97
N GLU A 37 21.62 -4.97 25.41
CA GLU A 37 22.92 -4.34 25.25
C GLU A 37 24.04 -5.36 25.45
N ILE A 38 25.11 -5.16 24.67
CA ILE A 38 26.39 -5.89 24.64
C ILE A 38 26.36 -7.17 23.78
N THR A 39 26.67 -7.02 22.48
CA THR A 39 27.97 -7.47 21.94
C THR A 39 28.22 -6.84 20.56
N CYS A 40 28.73 -5.60 20.53
CA CYS A 40 29.56 -5.15 19.42
C CYS A 40 31.00 -5.56 19.76
N ARG A 41 31.49 -6.66 19.17
CA ARG A 41 32.90 -7.03 19.23
C ARG A 41 33.44 -7.17 17.82
N THR A 42 34.26 -6.20 17.45
CA THR A 42 35.17 -6.20 16.32
C THR A 42 36.09 -7.43 16.37
N LYS A 43 36.09 -8.27 15.34
CA LYS A 43 37.27 -9.06 14.95
C LYS A 43 37.36 -9.20 13.43
N SER A 44 38.57 -8.87 12.99
CA SER A 44 39.14 -8.94 11.65
C SER A 44 39.38 -10.39 11.19
N LEU A 45 39.21 -10.62 9.88
CA LEU A 45 39.82 -11.61 8.96
C LEU A 45 40.34 -12.94 9.53
N ASP A 46 39.73 -14.07 9.13
CA ASP A 46 40.30 -15.03 8.15
C ASP A 46 39.41 -16.28 7.96
N ASN A 47 39.37 -16.76 6.72
CA ASN A 47 38.91 -18.06 6.15
C ASN A 47 38.26 -19.12 7.06
N VAL A 48 37.14 -19.71 6.59
CA VAL A 48 36.99 -21.16 6.22
C VAL A 48 35.52 -21.48 5.90
N ILE A 49 35.37 -22.33 4.89
CA ILE A 49 34.19 -22.82 4.18
C ILE A 49 33.38 -23.84 5.03
N HIS A 50 32.04 -23.69 5.08
CA HIS A 50 30.98 -24.73 4.90
C HIS A 50 29.69 -24.50 5.74
N ASN A 51 28.56 -24.56 5.01
CA ASN A 51 27.19 -24.96 5.37
C ASN A 51 26.49 -24.38 6.62
N PRO A 52 25.32 -23.71 6.44
CA PRO A 52 24.47 -23.34 7.55
C PRO A 52 23.20 -24.22 7.67
N PHE A 53 22.80 -24.44 8.94
CA PHE A 53 21.50 -24.85 9.50
C PHE A 53 21.08 -26.33 9.60
N PRO A 54 20.94 -26.81 10.85
CA PRO A 54 19.89 -27.74 11.25
C PRO A 54 18.97 -27.18 12.37
N GLY A 55 17.71 -27.63 12.39
CA GLY A 55 16.73 -27.47 13.48
C GLY A 55 15.83 -26.25 13.34
N VAL A 56 14.52 -26.26 13.62
CA VAL A 56 13.74 -27.05 14.59
C VAL A 56 12.28 -27.09 14.12
N PHE A 57 11.71 -28.29 13.98
CA PHE A 57 10.27 -28.49 13.79
C PHE A 57 9.59 -28.56 15.17
N GLY A 58 8.58 -27.73 15.38
CA GLY A 58 7.66 -27.82 16.51
C GLY A 58 6.30 -28.30 16.01
N ASP A 59 5.83 -29.42 16.57
CA ASP A 59 4.54 -30.02 16.30
C ASP A 59 3.38 -29.10 16.73
N ILE A 60 2.43 -28.85 15.84
CA ILE A 60 1.14 -28.23 16.18
C ILE A 60 0.01 -29.17 15.74
N VAL A 61 -0.75 -29.57 16.75
CA VAL A 61 -1.95 -30.42 16.72
C VAL A 61 -3.07 -29.77 15.89
N PRO A 62 -3.82 -30.50 15.06
CA PRO A 62 -4.96 -29.94 14.33
C PRO A 62 -6.23 -29.92 15.17
N CYS A 63 -6.87 -28.75 15.28
CA CYS A 63 -8.22 -28.61 15.82
C CYS A 63 -9.27 -29.07 14.79
N THR A 64 -10.01 -30.11 15.12
CA THR A 64 -11.22 -30.56 14.42
C THR A 64 -12.39 -29.61 14.72
N TYR A 65 -12.95 -28.95 13.71
CA TYR A 65 -14.21 -28.22 13.83
C TYR A 65 -15.38 -28.99 13.18
N HIS A 66 -16.48 -29.03 13.93
CA HIS A 66 -17.74 -29.70 13.63
C HIS A 66 -18.39 -29.25 12.32
N ARG A 67 -18.82 -30.24 11.54
CA ARG A 67 -19.72 -30.14 10.39
C ARG A 67 -21.14 -30.42 10.87
N HIS A 68 -22.05 -29.45 10.78
CA HIS A 68 -23.49 -29.70 10.90
C HIS A 68 -24.31 -28.82 9.94
N LEU A 69 -25.11 -29.53 9.12
CA LEU A 69 -26.41 -29.19 8.54
C LEU A 69 -26.51 -27.98 7.60
N MET A 70 -26.50 -28.26 6.30
CA MET A 70 -27.28 -27.49 5.33
C MET A 70 -28.35 -28.41 4.72
N ALA A 71 -29.59 -27.99 4.88
CA ALA A 71 -30.80 -28.65 4.45
C ALA A 71 -31.05 -28.46 2.94
N ASP A 72 -31.78 -29.41 2.38
CA ASP A 72 -32.22 -29.55 1.00
C ASP A 72 -32.81 -28.27 0.39
N LEU A 73 -32.24 -27.83 -0.73
CA LEU A 73 -32.94 -27.02 -1.73
C LEU A 73 -32.70 -27.61 -3.11
N ALA A 74 -33.77 -28.18 -3.68
CA ALA A 74 -33.80 -28.72 -5.03
C ALA A 74 -33.60 -27.60 -6.07
N PRO A 75 -32.79 -27.81 -7.13
CA PRO A 75 -32.58 -26.80 -8.16
C PRO A 75 -33.77 -26.75 -9.16
N PRO A 76 -34.09 -25.57 -9.71
CA PRO A 76 -35.14 -25.40 -10.70
C PRO A 76 -34.69 -25.94 -12.08
N LYS A 77 -35.60 -26.68 -12.73
CA LYS A 77 -35.45 -27.15 -14.12
C LYS A 77 -35.62 -25.96 -15.08
N GLY A 78 -34.52 -25.35 -15.50
CA GLY A 78 -34.49 -24.34 -16.56
C GLY A 78 -33.84 -24.89 -17.83
N GLY A 79 -34.61 -24.98 -18.92
CA GLY A 79 -34.14 -25.43 -20.22
C GLY A 79 -33.17 -24.44 -20.87
N LEU A 80 -32.07 -24.97 -21.41
CA LEU A 80 -31.08 -24.24 -22.19
C LEU A 80 -31.63 -23.90 -23.60
N PRO A 81 -31.42 -22.68 -24.11
CA PRO A 81 -31.68 -22.35 -25.51
C PRO A 81 -30.59 -22.91 -26.44
N PRO A 82 -30.91 -23.26 -27.70
CA PRO A 82 -29.95 -23.81 -28.66
C PRO A 82 -28.95 -22.76 -29.16
N PRO A 83 -27.72 -23.17 -29.53
CA PRO A 83 -26.67 -22.28 -30.03
C PRO A 83 -26.97 -21.76 -31.44
N PRO A 84 -26.58 -20.52 -31.77
CA PRO A 84 -26.80 -19.92 -33.09
C PRO A 84 -25.93 -20.59 -34.16
N ALA A 85 -26.54 -20.82 -35.32
CA ALA A 85 -25.94 -21.43 -36.48
C ALA A 85 -24.75 -20.61 -37.03
N SER A 86 -23.64 -21.30 -37.28
CA SER A 86 -22.46 -20.77 -37.94
C SER A 86 -22.82 -20.31 -39.36
N LEU A 87 -22.77 -19.01 -39.60
CA LEU A 87 -22.86 -18.44 -40.94
C LEU A 87 -21.58 -18.74 -41.70
N HIS A 88 -21.74 -19.47 -42.80
CA HIS A 88 -20.71 -19.76 -43.78
C HIS A 88 -20.09 -18.47 -44.32
N SER A 89 -18.78 -18.32 -44.08
CA SER A 89 -17.95 -17.29 -44.70
C SER A 89 -17.80 -17.60 -46.19
N SER A 90 -18.38 -16.72 -47.00
CA SER A 90 -18.29 -16.71 -48.46
C SER A 90 -16.85 -16.50 -48.91
N ASN A 91 -16.31 -17.50 -49.61
CA ASN A 91 -15.03 -17.42 -50.32
C ASN A 91 -15.22 -16.58 -51.59
N GLN A 92 -14.70 -15.36 -51.62
CA GLN A 92 -14.38 -14.66 -52.87
C GLN A 92 -12.90 -14.83 -53.20
N PRO A 93 -12.54 -15.26 -54.43
CA PRO A 93 -11.17 -15.29 -54.91
C PRO A 93 -10.78 -13.90 -55.42
N GLY A 94 -9.99 -13.17 -54.63
CA GLY A 94 -9.42 -11.88 -54.98
C GLY A 94 -7.90 -11.90 -54.95
N THR A 95 -7.30 -11.88 -56.15
CA THR A 95 -6.06 -11.20 -56.55
C THR A 95 -4.80 -11.39 -55.67
N PRO A 96 -3.80 -12.17 -56.14
CA PRO A 96 -2.50 -12.25 -55.49
C PRO A 96 -1.58 -11.17 -56.06
N ASP A 97 -1.42 -10.04 -55.37
CA ASP A 97 -0.19 -9.24 -55.46
C ASP A 97 -0.18 -8.13 -54.40
N SER A 98 0.97 -7.98 -53.70
CA SER A 98 1.29 -6.94 -52.71
C SER A 98 1.04 -7.22 -51.20
N GLN A 99 1.33 -8.43 -50.70
CA GLN A 99 1.42 -8.67 -49.23
C GLN A 99 2.78 -9.22 -48.73
N LEU A 100 3.89 -9.02 -49.45
CA LEU A 100 5.20 -9.52 -49.01
C LEU A 100 6.05 -8.51 -48.20
N GLY A 101 5.50 -7.34 -47.86
CA GLY A 101 6.25 -6.27 -47.15
C GLY A 101 5.89 -6.02 -45.69
N LYS A 102 4.90 -6.71 -45.10
CA LYS A 102 4.39 -6.40 -43.74
C LYS A 102 4.65 -7.48 -42.68
N MET A 103 5.36 -8.56 -43.02
CA MET A 103 5.50 -9.71 -42.13
C MET A 103 6.70 -9.62 -41.18
N THR A 104 7.71 -8.79 -41.48
CA THR A 104 8.88 -8.56 -40.62
C THR A 104 8.60 -7.62 -39.43
N GLU A 105 7.53 -6.84 -39.46
CA GLU A 105 7.19 -5.88 -38.40
C GLU A 105 6.42 -6.52 -37.22
N SER A 106 6.02 -7.80 -37.34
CA SER A 106 5.29 -8.50 -36.27
C SER A 106 6.21 -9.18 -35.25
N ILE A 107 7.43 -9.53 -35.65
CA ILE A 107 8.36 -10.33 -34.82
C ILE A 107 9.03 -9.47 -33.74
N ASP A 108 9.22 -8.16 -33.96
CA ASP A 108 9.82 -7.27 -32.96
C ASP A 108 8.85 -6.74 -31.88
N LYS A 109 7.54 -6.83 -32.10
CA LYS A 109 6.55 -6.35 -31.12
C LYS A 109 6.61 -7.13 -29.82
N GLY A 110 6.88 -8.43 -29.90
CA GLY A 110 7.09 -9.28 -28.74
C GLY A 110 8.33 -8.88 -27.94
N ALA A 111 9.44 -8.60 -28.61
CA ALA A 111 10.69 -8.17 -27.97
C ALA A 111 10.54 -6.80 -27.29
N ILE A 112 9.89 -5.83 -27.96
CA ILE A 112 9.59 -4.51 -27.39
C ILE A 112 8.67 -4.63 -26.18
N TRP A 113 7.64 -5.49 -26.24
CA TRP A 113 6.73 -5.71 -25.12
C TRP A 113 7.43 -6.35 -23.91
N VAL A 114 8.30 -7.34 -24.14
CA VAL A 114 9.11 -7.94 -23.07
C VAL A 114 10.06 -6.91 -22.45
N ALA A 115 10.71 -6.08 -23.26
CA ALA A 115 11.55 -4.98 -22.77
C ALA A 115 10.75 -3.98 -21.93
N HIS A 116 9.53 -3.64 -22.36
CA HIS A 116 8.63 -2.74 -21.63
C HIS A 116 8.19 -3.33 -20.28
N ILE A 117 7.77 -4.60 -20.23
CA ILE A 117 7.43 -5.28 -18.98
C ILE A 117 8.62 -5.27 -18.03
N LYS A 118 9.83 -5.53 -18.56
CA LYS A 118 11.07 -5.51 -17.77
C LYS A 118 11.37 -4.12 -17.20
N THR A 119 11.29 -3.06 -18.01
CA THR A 119 11.49 -1.69 -17.51
C THR A 119 10.42 -1.28 -16.49
N LEU A 120 9.17 -1.71 -16.69
CA LEU A 120 8.09 -1.45 -15.74
C LEU A 120 8.33 -2.16 -14.40
N SER A 121 8.79 -3.42 -14.41
CA SER A 121 9.10 -4.14 -13.18
C SER A 121 10.30 -3.51 -12.44
N GLU A 122 11.32 -3.08 -13.17
CA GLU A 122 12.45 -2.32 -12.61
C GLU A 122 11.99 -0.99 -11.99
N ALA A 123 11.08 -0.25 -12.64
CA ALA A 123 10.52 0.98 -12.09
C ALA A 123 9.70 0.72 -10.82
N ILE A 124 8.89 -0.34 -10.76
CA ILE A 124 8.12 -0.72 -9.58
C ILE A 124 9.05 -1.08 -8.41
N ILE A 125 10.10 -1.86 -8.67
CA ILE A 125 11.11 -2.21 -7.65
C ILE A 125 11.78 -0.95 -7.13
N ALA A 126 12.30 -0.09 -8.02
CA ALA A 126 12.94 1.17 -7.65
C ALA A 126 12.02 2.10 -6.84
N HIS A 127 10.74 2.17 -7.20
CA HIS A 127 9.74 2.93 -6.45
C HIS A 127 9.50 2.37 -5.04
N SER A 128 9.42 1.04 -4.90
CA SER A 128 9.24 0.39 -3.59
C SER A 128 10.44 0.64 -2.66
N GLU A 129 11.66 0.55 -3.18
CA GLU A 129 12.91 0.81 -2.44
C GLU A 129 13.06 2.29 -2.07
N TYR A 130 12.67 3.20 -2.98
CA TYR A 130 12.59 4.64 -2.70
C TYR A 130 11.65 4.93 -1.53
N LEU A 131 10.42 4.38 -1.56
CA LEU A 131 9.44 4.59 -0.50
C LEU A 131 9.90 4.04 0.84
N ASP A 132 10.59 2.90 0.85
CA ASP A 132 11.14 2.32 2.08
C ASP A 132 12.25 3.21 2.67
N SER A 133 13.21 3.60 1.83
CA SER A 133 14.30 4.53 2.22
C SER A 133 13.76 5.87 2.73
N TRP A 134 12.72 6.41 2.08
CA TRP A 134 12.06 7.65 2.48
C TRP A 134 11.33 7.51 3.83
N ARG A 135 10.64 6.38 4.06
CA ARG A 135 10.00 6.09 5.35
C ARG A 135 11.03 6.02 6.48
N HIS A 136 12.18 5.38 6.24
CA HIS A 136 13.28 5.35 7.21
C HIS A 136 13.87 6.74 7.47
N HIS A 137 14.17 7.50 6.41
CA HIS A 137 14.65 8.87 6.55
C HIS A 137 13.68 9.72 7.39
N ARG A 138 12.37 9.69 7.07
CA ARG A 138 11.35 10.43 7.83
C ARG A 138 11.29 10.01 9.30
N LYS A 139 11.38 8.70 9.59
CA LYS A 139 11.40 8.18 10.96
C LYS A 139 12.59 8.74 11.75
N TYR A 140 13.80 8.68 11.19
CA TYR A 140 15.00 9.18 11.88
C TYR A 140 15.02 10.71 11.99
N THR A 141 14.60 11.43 10.95
CA THR A 141 14.43 12.89 11.01
C THR A 141 13.39 13.30 12.07
N HIS A 142 12.33 12.52 12.26
CA HIS A 142 11.39 12.78 13.34
C HIS A 142 12.04 12.57 14.72
N LEU A 143 12.84 11.51 14.88
CA LEU A 143 13.58 11.26 16.14
C LEU A 143 14.52 12.43 16.49
N THR A 144 15.19 13.04 15.51
CA THR A 144 16.06 14.20 15.76
C THR A 144 15.28 15.48 16.12
N MET A 145 13.99 15.56 15.78
CA MET A 145 13.11 16.68 16.14
C MET A 145 12.45 16.53 17.51
N LEU A 146 12.51 15.34 18.14
CA LEU A 146 11.91 15.13 19.46
C LEU A 146 12.73 15.85 20.53
N TRP A 147 12.04 16.45 21.50
CA TRP A 147 12.65 17.22 22.59
C TRP A 147 13.67 16.40 23.41
N ARG A 148 13.41 15.09 23.56
CA ARG A 148 14.30 14.16 24.27
C ARG A 148 15.60 13.83 23.52
N PHE A 149 15.70 14.21 22.25
CA PHE A 149 16.94 14.04 21.48
C PHE A 149 18.07 14.93 22.03
N SER A 150 17.74 16.00 22.75
CA SER A 150 18.74 16.80 23.46
C SER A 150 19.40 16.05 24.62
N ASP A 151 18.70 15.08 25.22
CA ASP A 151 19.11 14.38 26.45
C ASP A 151 19.94 13.11 26.19
N ILE A 152 20.02 12.64 24.94
CA ILE A 152 20.84 11.47 24.57
C ILE A 152 22.33 11.81 24.47
N SER A 153 23.18 10.79 24.59
CA SER A 153 24.64 10.92 24.48
C SER A 153 25.06 11.51 23.13
N ASP A 154 26.20 12.19 23.08
CA ASP A 154 26.70 12.78 21.83
C ASP A 154 27.11 11.68 20.83
N GLU A 155 27.55 10.52 21.31
CA GLU A 155 27.79 9.31 20.52
C GLU A 155 26.50 8.82 19.84
N ASP A 156 25.38 8.77 20.56
CA ASP A 156 24.09 8.36 19.98
C ASP A 156 23.55 9.41 19.01
N LYS A 157 23.72 10.71 19.32
CA LYS A 157 23.32 11.81 18.43
C LYS A 157 24.04 11.72 17.09
N THR A 158 25.35 11.50 17.13
CA THR A 158 26.15 11.35 15.92
C THR A 158 25.75 10.09 15.14
N CYS A 159 25.49 8.98 15.82
CA CYS A 159 24.98 7.75 15.20
C CYS A 159 23.63 7.98 14.47
N VAL A 160 22.64 8.58 15.14
CA VAL A 160 21.33 8.86 14.54
C VAL A 160 21.47 9.85 13.37
N THR A 161 22.31 10.88 13.50
CA THR A 161 22.57 11.85 12.42
C THR A 161 23.20 11.18 11.21
N MET A 162 24.15 10.26 11.42
CA MET A 162 24.72 9.45 10.34
C MET A 162 23.65 8.60 9.64
N GLN A 163 22.72 8.01 10.38
CA GLN A 163 21.61 7.24 9.79
C GLN A 163 20.65 8.14 9.00
N VAL A 164 20.29 9.32 9.51
CA VAL A 164 19.48 10.32 8.78
C VAL A 164 20.13 10.63 7.43
N ASN A 165 21.43 10.93 7.43
CA ASN A 165 22.18 11.27 6.22
C ASN A 165 22.31 10.08 5.26
N HIS A 166 22.50 8.86 5.80
CA HIS A 166 22.56 7.64 5.01
C HIS A 166 21.26 7.39 4.26
N PHE A 167 20.11 7.39 4.95
CA PHE A 167 18.81 7.19 4.31
C PHE A 167 18.41 8.36 3.41
N ALA A 168 18.82 9.60 3.73
CA ALA A 168 18.62 10.74 2.84
C ALA A 168 19.32 10.49 1.48
N LYS A 169 20.60 10.13 1.52
CA LYS A 169 21.38 9.82 0.31
C LYS A 169 20.78 8.67 -0.48
N GLN A 170 20.41 7.59 0.21
CA GLN A 170 19.80 6.40 -0.41
C GLN A 170 18.46 6.75 -1.07
N SER A 171 17.62 7.57 -0.42
CA SER A 171 16.35 7.99 -1.01
C SER A 171 16.53 8.83 -2.27
N GLU A 172 17.53 9.74 -2.31
CA GLU A 172 17.79 10.53 -3.52
C GLU A 172 18.37 9.65 -4.65
N GLU A 173 19.24 8.69 -4.32
CA GLU A 173 19.76 7.72 -5.30
C GLU A 173 18.65 6.82 -5.88
N LYS A 174 17.72 6.33 -5.04
CA LYS A 174 16.61 5.51 -5.53
C LYS A 174 15.60 6.33 -6.34
N LYS A 175 15.41 7.60 -6.00
CA LYS A 175 14.61 8.53 -6.78
C LYS A 175 15.22 8.79 -8.17
N THR A 176 16.54 8.92 -8.28
CA THR A 176 17.19 9.07 -9.59
C THR A 176 17.07 7.79 -10.42
N GLN A 177 17.26 6.61 -9.82
CA GLN A 177 17.03 5.31 -10.49
C GLN A 177 15.58 5.18 -10.99
N LEU A 178 14.59 5.52 -10.16
CA LEU A 178 13.19 5.54 -10.56
C LEU A 178 12.94 6.51 -11.72
N SER A 179 13.49 7.73 -11.66
CA SER A 179 13.33 8.72 -12.73
C SER A 179 13.92 8.23 -14.05
N ALA A 180 15.08 7.56 -14.01
CA ALA A 180 15.71 6.98 -15.20
C ALA A 180 14.88 5.84 -15.80
N ALA A 181 14.33 4.95 -14.96
CA ALA A 181 13.45 3.86 -15.42
C ALA A 181 12.15 4.41 -16.04
N LEU A 182 11.57 5.47 -15.47
CA LEU A 182 10.40 6.14 -16.03
C LEU A 182 10.71 6.83 -17.35
N SER A 183 11.86 7.50 -17.48
CA SER A 183 12.33 8.07 -18.74
C SER A 183 12.46 6.99 -19.82
N HIS A 184 13.09 5.86 -19.50
CA HIS A 184 13.21 4.74 -20.43
C HIS A 184 11.84 4.18 -20.83
N LEU A 185 10.89 4.09 -19.90
CA LEU A 185 9.51 3.67 -20.19
C LEU A 185 8.80 4.64 -21.15
N THR A 186 9.06 5.95 -21.02
CA THR A 186 8.50 6.96 -21.93
C THR A 186 9.14 6.95 -23.31
N GLU A 187 10.41 6.54 -23.44
CA GLU A 187 11.10 6.42 -24.73
C GLU A 187 10.64 5.21 -25.53
N LEU A 188 10.15 4.16 -24.86
CA LEU A 188 9.72 2.93 -25.53
C LEU A 188 8.43 3.08 -26.36
N ASP A 189 7.72 4.22 -26.30
CA ASP A 189 6.57 4.70 -27.12
C ASP A 189 5.48 3.67 -27.54
N TYR A 190 5.52 2.46 -27.00
CA TYR A 190 4.73 1.32 -27.44
C TYR A 190 3.82 0.87 -26.31
N TRP A 191 2.53 1.21 -26.45
CA TRP A 191 1.46 0.73 -25.60
C TRP A 191 0.48 -0.07 -26.46
N PRO A 192 0.36 -1.40 -26.26
CA PRO A 192 -0.35 -2.27 -27.20
C PRO A 192 -1.88 -2.06 -27.26
N LEU A 193 -2.47 -1.15 -26.48
CA LEU A 193 -3.92 -1.13 -26.24
C LEU A 193 -4.62 0.22 -26.40
N PHE A 194 -3.95 1.31 -26.76
CA PHE A 194 -4.68 2.57 -26.96
C PHE A 194 -5.26 2.64 -28.38
N PRO A 195 -6.59 2.56 -28.57
CA PRO A 195 -7.20 2.80 -29.87
C PRO A 195 -6.75 4.17 -30.37
N SER A 196 -6.45 4.30 -31.67
CA SER A 196 -5.86 5.50 -32.28
C SER A 196 -6.57 6.82 -31.91
N LYS A 197 -7.86 6.75 -31.55
CA LYS A 197 -8.68 7.87 -31.07
C LYS A 197 -8.28 8.44 -29.69
N MET A 198 -7.48 7.73 -28.88
CA MET A 198 -6.98 8.19 -27.58
C MET A 198 -5.63 8.89 -27.65
N LYS A 199 -4.99 8.98 -28.81
CA LYS A 199 -3.70 9.67 -28.95
C LYS A 199 -3.82 11.17 -28.65
N THR A 200 -4.94 11.80 -29.00
CA THR A 200 -5.23 13.21 -28.69
C THR A 200 -5.42 13.44 -27.19
N THR A 201 -6.10 12.53 -26.49
CA THR A 201 -6.27 12.63 -25.02
C THR A 201 -4.96 12.35 -24.28
N ALA A 202 -4.08 11.51 -24.82
CA ALA A 202 -2.77 11.24 -24.22
C ALA A 202 -1.84 12.47 -24.29
N THR A 203 -1.86 13.22 -25.40
CA THR A 203 -1.08 14.47 -25.50
C THR A 203 -1.61 15.55 -24.57
N GLU A 204 -2.93 15.66 -24.42
CA GLU A 204 -3.57 16.60 -23.49
C GLU A 204 -3.24 16.24 -22.03
N LEU A 205 -3.32 14.94 -21.68
CA LEU A 205 -2.93 14.45 -20.36
C LEU A 205 -1.45 14.72 -20.06
N LYS A 206 -0.55 14.50 -21.04
CA LYS A 206 0.88 14.80 -20.90
C LYS A 206 1.10 16.30 -20.63
N SER A 207 0.39 17.18 -21.34
CA SER A 207 0.41 18.63 -21.09
C SER A 207 -0.04 18.97 -19.67
N ASN A 208 -1.19 18.44 -19.25
CA ASN A 208 -1.74 18.68 -17.91
C ASN A 208 -0.80 18.18 -16.80
N ILE A 209 -0.16 17.03 -16.99
CA ILE A 209 0.84 16.50 -16.05
C ILE A 209 2.04 17.44 -15.99
N THR A 210 2.54 17.94 -17.12
CA THR A 210 3.67 18.89 -17.11
C THR A 210 3.34 20.23 -16.46
N GLU A 211 2.11 20.74 -16.64
CA GLU A 211 1.62 21.93 -15.94
C GLU A 211 1.53 21.71 -14.42
N LEU A 212 1.08 20.53 -13.99
CA LEU A 212 0.98 20.18 -12.57
C LEU A 212 2.37 20.04 -11.93
N TYR A 213 3.34 19.43 -12.62
CA TYR A 213 4.73 19.35 -12.17
C TYR A 213 5.40 20.72 -12.04
N THR A 214 5.16 21.63 -13.00
CA THR A 214 5.69 23.00 -12.93
C THR A 214 5.05 23.81 -11.81
N ALA A 215 3.74 23.65 -11.57
CA ALA A 215 3.06 24.25 -10.41
C ALA A 215 3.62 23.74 -9.08
N LEU A 216 3.86 22.43 -8.95
CA LEU A 216 4.48 21.82 -7.76
C LEU A 216 5.92 22.33 -7.52
N GLN A 217 6.74 22.44 -8.57
CA GLN A 217 8.09 23.00 -8.45
C GLN A 217 8.06 24.46 -7.98
N LYS A 218 7.12 25.27 -8.49
CA LYS A 218 6.94 26.65 -8.07
C LYS A 218 6.54 26.76 -6.60
N LEU A 219 5.66 25.86 -6.12
CA LEU A 219 5.26 25.79 -4.72
C LEU A 219 6.41 25.34 -3.80
N GLN A 220 7.23 24.38 -4.25
CA GLN A 220 8.40 23.93 -3.50
C GLN A 220 9.46 25.05 -3.37
N ALA A 221 9.69 25.81 -4.45
CA ALA A 221 10.59 26.96 -4.45
C ALA A 221 10.11 28.07 -3.50
N SER A 222 8.80 28.37 -3.50
CA SER A 222 8.25 29.37 -2.57
C SER A 222 8.34 28.92 -1.11
N SER A 223 8.10 27.62 -0.82
CA SER A 223 8.27 27.06 0.53
C SER A 223 9.71 27.18 1.03
N LEU A 224 10.72 26.90 0.19
CA LEU A 224 12.14 27.08 0.54
C LEU A 224 12.48 28.54 0.82
N THR A 225 11.91 29.47 0.04
CA THR A 225 12.11 30.91 0.26
C THR A 225 11.53 31.35 1.59
N VAL A 226 10.32 30.90 1.94
CA VAL A 226 9.71 31.16 3.24
C VAL A 226 10.59 30.61 4.36
N GLN A 227 11.05 29.35 4.25
CA GLN A 227 11.90 28.73 5.25
C GLN A 227 13.23 29.46 5.44
N GLN A 228 13.87 29.92 4.37
CA GLN A 228 15.08 30.74 4.43
C GLN A 228 14.83 32.09 5.10
N VAL A 229 13.71 32.76 4.78
CA VAL A 229 13.34 34.03 5.44
C VAL A 229 13.14 33.79 6.93
N THR A 230 12.41 32.74 7.32
CA THR A 230 12.18 32.40 8.74
C THR A 230 13.50 32.07 9.46
N GLN A 231 14.39 31.28 8.85
CA GLN A 231 15.71 30.99 9.45
C GLN A 231 16.61 32.23 9.54
N SER A 232 16.56 33.13 8.56
CA SER A 232 17.34 34.36 8.57
C SER A 232 16.87 35.32 9.66
N GLN A 233 15.56 35.34 9.95
CA GLN A 233 15.00 36.13 11.05
C GLN A 233 15.26 35.51 12.43
N LEU A 234 15.44 34.19 12.53
CA LEU A 234 15.72 33.49 13.80
C LEU A 234 17.20 33.40 14.17
N LYS A 235 18.13 33.57 13.21
CA LYS A 235 19.58 33.37 13.44
C LYS A 235 20.29 34.50 14.20
N SER A 236 19.62 35.61 14.52
CA SER A 236 20.22 36.63 15.38
C SER A 236 19.29 37.01 16.53
N PRO A 237 19.27 36.20 17.61
CA PRO A 237 18.68 36.63 18.87
C PRO A 237 19.30 37.94 19.37
N GLU A 238 20.56 38.23 19.01
CA GLU A 238 21.21 39.51 19.33
C GLU A 238 20.64 40.70 18.56
N VAL A 239 20.20 40.54 17.31
CA VAL A 239 19.51 41.61 16.57
C VAL A 239 18.13 41.85 17.17
N LEU A 240 17.41 40.81 17.58
CA LEU A 240 16.13 40.96 18.28
C LEU A 240 16.30 41.60 19.66
N ILE A 241 17.35 41.24 20.40
CA ILE A 241 17.68 41.85 21.70
C ILE A 241 18.13 43.32 21.52
N LYS A 242 18.96 43.63 20.53
CA LYS A 242 19.36 45.02 20.23
C LYS A 242 18.21 45.85 19.71
N GLN A 243 17.30 45.27 18.93
CA GLN A 243 16.05 45.93 18.51
C GLN A 243 15.11 46.14 19.70
N LEU A 244 14.99 45.18 20.62
CA LEU A 244 14.22 45.35 21.85
C LEU A 244 14.82 46.42 22.77
N GLN A 245 16.14 46.43 22.98
CA GLN A 245 16.83 47.45 23.78
C GLN A 245 16.77 48.84 23.14
N SER A 246 16.87 48.91 21.80
CA SER A 246 16.67 50.13 21.01
C SER A 246 15.23 50.64 21.10
N LEU A 247 14.25 49.73 21.10
CA LEU A 247 12.85 50.06 21.28
C LEU A 247 12.55 50.53 22.71
N GLU A 248 13.13 49.90 23.73
CA GLU A 248 12.99 50.30 25.14
C GLU A 248 13.57 51.70 25.41
N THR A 249 14.73 52.02 24.84
CA THR A 249 15.33 53.36 24.96
C THR A 249 14.56 54.42 24.18
N SER A 250 14.01 54.08 23.00
CA SER A 250 13.05 54.94 22.29
C SER A 250 11.74 55.11 23.07
N LEU A 251 11.25 54.06 23.75
CA LEU A 251 10.01 54.09 24.53
C LEU A 251 10.17 55.01 25.76
N ALA A 252 11.32 54.98 26.42
CA ALA A 252 11.63 55.84 27.56
C ALA A 252 11.70 57.33 27.16
N GLY A 253 12.19 57.64 25.96
CA GLY A 253 12.20 59.01 25.41
C GLY A 253 10.83 59.49 24.93
N LEU A 254 10.04 58.62 24.30
CA LEU A 254 8.67 58.96 23.89
C LEU A 254 7.72 59.10 25.08
N LYS A 255 7.89 58.34 26.17
CA LYS A 255 7.03 58.42 27.37
C LYS A 255 6.95 59.82 27.99
N ASN A 256 7.93 60.68 27.77
CA ASN A 256 7.93 62.08 28.24
C ASN A 256 7.38 63.10 27.23
N ARG A 257 7.02 62.67 26.01
CA ARG A 257 6.56 63.54 24.90
C ARG A 257 5.26 63.09 24.24
N MET A 258 4.78 61.90 24.60
CA MET A 258 3.69 61.23 23.91
C MET A 258 2.42 61.47 24.73
N ASP A 259 1.60 62.41 24.26
CA ASP A 259 0.28 62.70 24.82
C ASP A 259 -0.48 61.39 25.05
N ASP A 260 -1.19 61.32 26.18
CA ASP A 260 -1.90 60.13 26.66
C ASP A 260 -2.83 59.52 25.57
N GLN A 261 -3.31 60.35 24.64
CA GLN A 261 -4.08 59.95 23.44
C GLN A 261 -3.32 59.04 22.47
N PHE A 262 -2.03 59.27 22.23
CA PHE A 262 -1.26 58.44 21.31
C PHE A 262 -0.99 57.05 21.92
N LEU A 263 -0.74 56.99 23.23
CA LEU A 263 -0.64 55.73 23.96
C LEU A 263 -1.96 54.95 23.89
N THR A 264 -3.10 55.61 24.08
CA THR A 264 -4.41 54.93 23.97
C THR A 264 -4.65 54.36 22.57
N LEU A 265 -4.25 55.07 21.51
CA LEU A 265 -4.36 54.58 20.13
C LEU A 265 -3.45 53.36 19.87
N LYS A 266 -2.20 53.39 20.37
CA LYS A 266 -1.27 52.27 20.21
C LYS A 266 -1.69 51.03 21.01
N VAL A 267 -2.22 51.21 22.21
CA VAL A 267 -2.79 50.11 23.01
C VAL A 267 -3.95 49.47 22.25
N ARG A 268 -4.88 50.27 21.71
CA ARG A 268 -6.00 49.76 20.90
C ARG A 268 -5.53 49.01 19.65
N GLU A 269 -4.51 49.50 18.96
CA GLU A 269 -3.92 48.81 17.79
C GLU A 269 -3.33 47.44 18.19
N LEU A 270 -2.63 47.38 19.33
CA LEU A 270 -2.05 46.13 19.83
C LEU A 270 -3.13 45.16 20.30
N GLU A 271 -4.18 45.63 20.98
CA GLU A 271 -5.35 44.82 21.34
C GLU A 271 -6.01 44.22 20.09
N GLN A 272 -6.20 45.01 19.04
CA GLN A 272 -6.75 44.52 17.78
C GLN A 272 -5.84 43.48 17.11
N LYS A 273 -4.52 43.71 17.09
CA LYS A 273 -3.56 42.73 16.55
C LYS A 273 -3.52 41.44 17.37
N LEU A 274 -3.64 41.55 18.70
CA LEU A 274 -3.70 40.40 19.60
C LEU A 274 -4.97 39.60 19.37
N GLU A 275 -6.12 40.26 19.20
CA GLU A 275 -7.40 39.62 18.86
C GLU A 275 -7.34 38.87 17.51
N VAL A 276 -6.78 39.50 16.47
CA VAL A 276 -6.61 38.85 15.16
C VAL A 276 -5.64 37.67 15.24
N THR A 277 -4.55 37.83 15.99
CA THR A 277 -3.59 36.73 16.21
C THR A 277 -4.22 35.59 16.99
N GLY A 278 -5.03 35.88 18.01
CA GLY A 278 -5.78 34.90 18.78
C GLY A 278 -6.73 34.07 17.91
N LYS A 279 -7.47 34.73 16.99
CA LYS A 279 -8.34 34.04 16.02
C LYS A 279 -7.56 33.10 15.10
N LYS A 280 -6.40 33.53 14.59
CA LYS A 280 -5.53 32.68 13.76
C LYS A 280 -4.97 31.49 14.52
N VAL A 281 -4.60 31.67 15.79
CA VAL A 281 -4.13 30.56 16.63
C VAL A 281 -5.24 29.52 16.85
N GLU A 282 -6.48 29.97 17.07
CA GLU A 282 -7.63 29.05 17.18
C GLU A 282 -7.98 28.34 15.86
N GLU A 283 -7.80 29.01 14.72
CA GLU A 283 -7.93 28.38 13.39
C GLU A 283 -6.88 27.29 13.17
N ILE A 284 -5.59 27.60 13.41
CA ILE A 284 -4.51 26.62 13.32
C ILE A 284 -4.75 25.45 14.29
N ARG A 285 -5.23 25.72 15.50
CA ARG A 285 -5.56 24.68 16.48
C ARG A 285 -6.63 23.73 15.97
N ARG A 286 -7.65 24.26 15.29
CA ARG A 286 -8.72 23.47 14.66
C ARG A 286 -8.18 22.62 13.52
N GLU A 287 -7.37 23.19 12.63
CA GLU A 287 -6.73 22.46 11.53
C GLU A 287 -5.83 21.34 12.04
N VAL A 288 -5.03 21.60 13.08
CA VAL A 288 -4.18 20.58 13.72
C VAL A 288 -5.03 19.46 14.33
N ALA A 289 -6.15 19.77 14.98
CA ALA A 289 -7.06 18.77 15.51
C ALA A 289 -7.70 17.91 14.41
N GLU A 290 -8.09 18.53 13.29
CA GLU A 290 -8.62 17.83 12.12
C GLU A 290 -7.57 16.91 11.48
N VAL A 291 -6.33 17.36 11.33
CA VAL A 291 -5.22 16.54 10.82
C VAL A 291 -4.93 15.35 11.73
N ILE A 292 -4.95 15.55 13.06
CA ILE A 292 -4.76 14.44 14.03
C ILE A 292 -5.89 13.42 13.92
N ALA A 293 -7.15 13.87 13.79
CA ALA A 293 -8.29 13.00 13.59
C ALA A 293 -8.22 12.24 12.25
N GLY A 294 -7.80 12.91 11.18
CA GLY A 294 -7.58 12.25 9.88
C GLY A 294 -6.48 11.19 9.94
N TRP A 295 -5.40 11.46 10.69
CA TRP A 295 -4.27 10.53 10.81
C TRP A 295 -4.64 9.25 11.57
N SER A 296 -5.52 9.34 12.58
CA SER A 296 -5.97 8.15 13.32
C SER A 296 -6.86 7.24 12.46
N VAL A 297 -7.76 7.81 11.65
CA VAL A 297 -8.58 7.05 10.68
C VAL A 297 -7.68 6.35 9.65
N MET A 298 -6.72 7.07 9.07
CA MET A 298 -5.79 6.50 8.10
C MET A 298 -4.90 5.40 8.72
N ALA A 299 -4.49 5.56 9.98
CA ALA A 299 -3.72 4.55 10.70
C ALA A 299 -4.54 3.26 10.93
N ALA A 300 -5.83 3.39 11.26
CA ALA A 300 -6.73 2.25 11.41
C ALA A 300 -6.93 1.50 10.08
N GLU A 301 -7.22 2.23 9.00
CA GLU A 301 -7.35 1.64 7.65
C GLU A 301 -6.06 0.91 7.22
N ASN A 302 -4.89 1.51 7.47
CA ASN A 302 -3.61 0.88 7.14
C ASN A 302 -3.36 -0.40 7.97
N ALA A 303 -3.83 -0.44 9.23
CA ALA A 303 -3.77 -1.65 10.05
C ALA A 303 -4.67 -2.77 9.48
N GLU A 304 -5.88 -2.43 9.03
CA GLU A 304 -6.80 -3.37 8.37
C GLU A 304 -6.22 -3.89 7.05
N LEU A 305 -5.68 -3.02 6.19
CA LEU A 305 -5.05 -3.41 4.93
C LEU A 305 -3.83 -4.32 5.15
N ARG A 306 -3.06 -4.10 6.22
CA ARG A 306 -1.95 -4.99 6.59
C ARG A 306 -2.45 -6.35 7.06
N HIS A 307 -3.53 -6.38 7.83
CA HIS A 307 -4.16 -7.62 8.26
C HIS A 307 -4.66 -8.43 7.05
N GLY A 308 -5.39 -7.81 6.14
CA GLY A 308 -5.86 -8.44 4.90
C GLY A 308 -4.72 -8.95 4.02
N ASN A 309 -3.64 -8.18 3.88
CA ASN A 309 -2.45 -8.63 3.13
C ASN A 309 -1.80 -9.89 3.75
N VAL A 310 -1.75 -9.99 5.08
CA VAL A 310 -1.22 -11.20 5.74
C VAL A 310 -2.14 -12.39 5.49
N GLN A 311 -3.46 -12.20 5.55
CA GLN A 311 -4.43 -13.26 5.25
C GLN A 311 -4.28 -13.77 3.80
N LEU A 312 -4.26 -12.86 2.82
CA LEU A 312 -4.10 -13.23 1.41
C LEU A 312 -2.76 -13.93 1.14
N LYS A 313 -1.68 -13.50 1.78
CA LYS A 313 -0.38 -14.20 1.67
C LYS A 313 -0.45 -15.63 2.21
N ASN A 314 -1.16 -15.84 3.32
CA ASN A 314 -1.35 -17.17 3.88
C ASN A 314 -2.20 -18.05 2.95
N GLU A 315 -3.25 -17.51 2.36
CA GLU A 315 -4.10 -18.22 1.40
C GLU A 315 -3.32 -18.60 0.13
N ILE A 316 -2.55 -17.68 -0.43
CA ILE A 316 -1.65 -17.96 -1.56
C ILE A 316 -0.67 -19.08 -1.20
N ALA A 317 -0.09 -19.06 0.00
CA ALA A 317 0.82 -20.11 0.43
C ALA A 317 0.13 -21.50 0.54
N VAL A 318 -1.15 -21.54 0.92
CA VAL A 318 -1.94 -22.78 0.93
C VAL A 318 -2.21 -23.26 -0.49
N LEU A 319 -2.66 -22.39 -1.39
CA LEU A 319 -2.95 -22.73 -2.79
C LEU A 319 -1.69 -23.21 -3.53
N VAL A 320 -0.54 -22.57 -3.31
CA VAL A 320 0.74 -22.99 -3.90
C VAL A 320 1.13 -24.40 -3.44
N ARG A 321 0.94 -24.72 -2.15
CA ARG A 321 1.19 -26.09 -1.64
C ARG A 321 0.23 -27.11 -2.24
N GLN A 322 -1.04 -26.75 -2.43
CA GLN A 322 -2.02 -27.63 -3.09
C GLN A 322 -1.64 -27.88 -4.55
N GLN A 323 -1.29 -26.84 -5.29
CA GLN A 323 -0.82 -26.95 -6.67
C GLN A 323 0.43 -27.83 -6.77
N GLN A 324 1.39 -27.66 -5.86
CA GLN A 324 2.58 -28.50 -5.82
C GLN A 324 2.21 -29.98 -5.60
N LYS A 325 1.32 -30.28 -4.66
CA LYS A 325 0.83 -31.66 -4.44
C LYS A 325 0.14 -32.24 -5.67
N HIS A 326 -0.69 -31.45 -6.37
CA HIS A 326 -1.32 -31.89 -7.61
C HIS A 326 -0.29 -32.15 -8.71
N GLN A 327 0.73 -31.30 -8.82
CA GLN A 327 1.81 -31.48 -9.78
C GLN A 327 2.59 -32.77 -9.50
N GLU A 328 2.92 -33.05 -8.24
CA GLU A 328 3.57 -34.29 -7.81
C GLU A 328 2.71 -35.51 -8.14
N ALA A 329 1.40 -35.46 -7.87
CA ALA A 329 0.46 -36.53 -8.21
C ALA A 329 0.37 -36.80 -9.72
N ILE A 330 0.30 -35.74 -10.54
CA ILE A 330 0.30 -35.86 -12.01
C ILE A 330 1.61 -36.50 -12.48
N THR A 331 2.76 -36.09 -11.92
CA THR A 331 4.05 -36.68 -12.31
C THR A 331 4.16 -38.16 -11.92
N ALA A 332 3.65 -38.55 -10.74
CA ALA A 332 3.61 -39.94 -10.30
C ALA A 332 2.72 -40.80 -11.22
N SER A 333 1.51 -40.34 -11.54
CA SER A 333 0.61 -41.03 -12.46
C SER A 333 1.20 -41.16 -13.87
N ARG A 334 1.90 -40.13 -14.38
CA ARG A 334 2.61 -40.22 -15.65
C ARG A 334 3.71 -41.28 -15.64
N GLN A 335 4.46 -41.40 -14.54
CA GLN A 335 5.49 -42.44 -14.41
C GLN A 335 4.87 -43.84 -14.39
N GLU A 336 3.74 -44.02 -13.70
CA GLU A 336 2.99 -45.28 -13.70
C GLU A 336 2.54 -45.67 -15.10
N ILE A 337 1.95 -44.73 -15.86
CA ILE A 337 1.53 -44.95 -17.25
C ILE A 337 2.72 -45.37 -18.14
N ILE A 338 3.87 -44.71 -17.99
CA ILE A 338 5.09 -45.06 -18.73
C ILE A 338 5.54 -46.49 -18.38
N SER A 339 5.57 -46.85 -17.09
CA SER A 339 5.98 -48.18 -16.65
C SER A 339 5.04 -49.29 -17.16
N LEU A 340 3.73 -49.03 -17.16
CA LEU A 340 2.72 -49.92 -17.73
C LEU A 340 2.91 -50.09 -19.24
N HIS A 341 3.14 -48.99 -19.95
CA HIS A 341 3.41 -49.01 -21.38
C HIS A 341 4.66 -49.83 -21.73
N GLU A 342 5.74 -49.67 -20.97
CA GLU A 342 6.97 -50.46 -21.13
C GLU A 342 6.75 -51.95 -20.84
N ALA A 343 6.02 -52.29 -19.79
CA ALA A 343 5.70 -53.68 -19.44
C ALA A 343 4.87 -54.37 -20.54
N VAL A 344 3.84 -53.68 -21.06
CA VAL A 344 3.02 -54.17 -22.17
C VAL A 344 3.87 -54.37 -23.43
N LYS A 345 4.74 -53.40 -23.75
CA LYS A 345 5.66 -53.51 -24.88
C LYS A 345 6.63 -54.69 -24.72
N ALA A 346 7.18 -54.90 -23.52
CA ALA A 346 8.08 -56.03 -23.24
C ALA A 346 7.37 -57.38 -23.37
N ALA A 347 6.13 -57.48 -22.88
CA ALA A 347 5.31 -58.69 -23.01
C ALA A 347 5.01 -59.02 -24.49
N LEU A 348 4.73 -58.00 -25.32
CA LEU A 348 4.52 -58.18 -26.77
C LEU A 348 5.80 -58.54 -27.53
N MET A 349 6.96 -58.09 -27.05
CA MET A 349 8.27 -58.36 -27.67
C MET A 349 8.84 -59.73 -27.27
N GLN A 350 8.31 -60.40 -26.23
CA GLN A 350 8.78 -61.73 -25.83
C GLN A 350 8.47 -62.75 -26.94
N PRO A 351 9.49 -63.29 -27.64
CA PRO A 351 9.24 -64.29 -28.67
C PRO A 351 8.65 -65.52 -27.99
N HIS A 352 7.45 -65.92 -28.39
CA HIS A 352 6.77 -67.15 -27.97
C HIS A 352 7.55 -68.38 -28.47
N GLY A 353 8.73 -68.59 -27.92
CA GLY A 353 9.65 -69.66 -28.24
C GLY A 353 9.47 -70.80 -27.25
N LEU A 354 8.61 -71.74 -27.64
CA LEU A 354 8.63 -73.15 -27.24
C LEU A 354 8.10 -73.51 -25.82
N SER A 355 7.11 -74.40 -25.82
CA SER A 355 6.63 -75.24 -24.71
C SER A 355 5.77 -74.62 -23.61
N SER A 356 4.46 -74.63 -23.82
CA SER A 356 3.59 -75.63 -23.18
C SER A 356 2.20 -75.58 -23.80
N THR A 357 1.73 -76.74 -24.23
CA THR A 357 0.35 -77.04 -24.63
C THR A 357 -0.59 -76.78 -23.45
N ILE A 358 -0.96 -75.52 -23.25
CA ILE A 358 -2.16 -75.15 -22.50
C ILE A 358 -3.21 -74.90 -23.57
N LEU A 359 -4.20 -75.79 -23.59
CA LEU A 359 -5.42 -75.69 -24.38
C LEU A 359 -6.10 -74.37 -23.99
N VAL A 360 -5.76 -73.29 -24.70
CA VAL A 360 -6.49 -72.01 -24.58
C VAL A 360 -7.84 -72.28 -25.24
N PRO A 361 -8.95 -72.35 -24.47
CA PRO A 361 -10.27 -72.44 -25.06
C PRO A 361 -10.45 -71.24 -26.02
N PRO A 362 -11.02 -71.46 -27.21
CA PRO A 362 -11.31 -70.39 -28.16
C PRO A 362 -12.42 -69.52 -27.57
N PHE A 363 -12.04 -68.59 -26.71
CA PHE A 363 -12.88 -67.46 -26.38
C PHE A 363 -12.78 -66.51 -27.57
N GLU A 364 -13.75 -66.59 -28.47
CA GLU A 364 -14.10 -65.46 -29.34
C GLU A 364 -14.51 -64.33 -28.39
N LEU A 365 -13.52 -63.54 -27.97
CA LEU A 365 -13.74 -62.39 -27.12
C LEU A 365 -14.42 -61.34 -28.00
N ASP A 366 -15.75 -61.40 -28.03
CA ASP A 366 -16.59 -60.43 -28.70
C ASP A 366 -16.24 -59.03 -28.14
N THR A 367 -15.57 -58.24 -28.96
CA THR A 367 -15.14 -56.88 -28.60
C THR A 367 -16.34 -56.00 -28.28
N ALA A 368 -17.52 -56.32 -28.81
CA ALA A 368 -18.76 -55.65 -28.44
C ALA A 368 -19.17 -55.93 -26.99
N SER A 369 -19.05 -57.18 -26.53
CA SER A 369 -19.33 -57.56 -25.13
C SER A 369 -18.32 -56.94 -24.16
N LEU A 370 -17.03 -56.88 -24.52
CA LEU A 370 -16.00 -56.22 -23.71
C LEU A 370 -16.24 -54.70 -23.62
N VAL A 371 -16.53 -54.04 -24.74
CA VAL A 371 -16.85 -52.61 -24.75
C VAL A 371 -18.07 -52.32 -23.89
N GLU A 372 -19.11 -53.16 -23.97
CA GLU A 372 -20.33 -52.95 -23.18
C GLU A 372 -20.14 -53.27 -21.68
N ALA A 373 -19.20 -54.16 -21.33
CA ALA A 373 -18.80 -54.38 -19.95
C ALA A 373 -17.99 -53.21 -19.36
N VAL A 374 -17.16 -52.53 -20.16
CA VAL A 374 -16.28 -51.44 -19.70
C VAL A 374 -16.97 -50.07 -19.73
N LYS A 375 -17.97 -49.89 -20.59
CA LYS A 375 -18.74 -48.65 -20.74
C LYS A 375 -19.29 -48.07 -19.43
N PRO A 376 -19.91 -48.82 -18.49
CA PRO A 376 -20.41 -48.23 -17.25
C PRO A 376 -19.28 -47.66 -16.38
N VAL A 377 -18.11 -48.30 -16.35
CA VAL A 377 -16.95 -47.83 -15.57
C VAL A 377 -16.39 -46.54 -16.16
N ILE A 378 -16.23 -46.48 -17.48
CA ILE A 378 -15.76 -45.27 -18.17
C ILE A 378 -16.78 -44.15 -18.00
N LEU A 379 -18.08 -44.40 -18.24
CA LEU A 379 -19.11 -43.37 -18.09
C LEU A 379 -19.18 -42.84 -16.66
N GLN A 380 -19.00 -43.70 -15.66
CA GLN A 380 -19.00 -43.27 -14.26
C GLN A 380 -17.78 -42.41 -13.93
N SER A 381 -16.57 -42.83 -14.33
CA SER A 381 -15.35 -42.03 -14.16
C SER A 381 -15.44 -40.69 -14.89
N LEU A 382 -15.91 -40.69 -16.13
CA LEU A 382 -16.04 -39.49 -16.94
C LEU A 382 -17.12 -38.55 -16.37
N HIS A 383 -18.20 -39.11 -15.81
CA HIS A 383 -19.20 -38.34 -15.09
C HIS A 383 -18.65 -37.70 -13.81
N GLU A 384 -17.85 -38.42 -13.02
CA GLU A 384 -17.20 -37.89 -11.81
C GLU A 384 -16.22 -36.75 -12.14
N ASP A 385 -15.40 -36.91 -13.18
CA ASP A 385 -14.45 -35.88 -13.62
C ASP A 385 -15.14 -34.64 -14.17
N ILE A 386 -16.15 -34.81 -15.03
CA ILE A 386 -16.95 -33.69 -15.56
C ILE A 386 -17.69 -32.99 -14.42
N TRP A 387 -18.22 -33.74 -13.46
CA TRP A 387 -18.93 -33.17 -12.32
C TRP A 387 -18.02 -32.29 -11.46
N LEU A 388 -16.79 -32.74 -11.17
CA LEU A 388 -15.80 -31.94 -10.45
C LEU A 388 -15.45 -30.65 -11.20
N LEU A 389 -15.26 -30.73 -12.52
CA LEU A 389 -14.97 -29.56 -13.34
C LEU A 389 -16.15 -28.57 -13.36
N LEU A 390 -17.39 -29.08 -13.42
CA LEU A 390 -18.60 -28.26 -13.37
C LEU A 390 -18.78 -27.59 -12.00
N GLU A 391 -18.51 -28.29 -10.90
CA GLU A 391 -18.62 -27.73 -9.56
C GLU A 391 -17.54 -26.66 -9.33
N ASP A 392 -16.31 -26.88 -9.82
CA ASP A 392 -15.25 -25.87 -9.78
C ASP A 392 -15.61 -24.64 -10.62
N ALA A 393 -16.10 -24.83 -11.85
CA ALA A 393 -16.57 -23.74 -12.70
C ALA A 393 -17.73 -22.95 -12.07
N LYS A 394 -18.67 -23.64 -11.43
CA LYS A 394 -19.78 -23.04 -10.69
C LYS A 394 -19.28 -22.23 -9.50
N ASN A 395 -18.38 -22.77 -8.69
CA ASN A 395 -17.79 -22.07 -7.55
C ASN A 395 -17.01 -20.83 -8.00
N ASN A 396 -16.25 -20.94 -9.10
CA ASN A 396 -15.52 -19.83 -9.67
C ASN A 396 -16.46 -18.72 -10.17
N MET A 397 -17.52 -19.06 -10.91
CA MET A 397 -18.54 -18.10 -11.34
C MET A 397 -19.25 -17.43 -10.15
N GLN A 398 -19.56 -18.20 -9.10
CA GLN A 398 -20.18 -17.67 -7.89
C GLN A 398 -19.25 -16.69 -7.16
N ASN A 399 -17.96 -17.01 -7.04
CA ASN A 399 -16.96 -16.12 -6.46
C ASN A 399 -16.79 -14.84 -7.28
N LEU A 400 -16.76 -14.95 -8.62
CA LEU A 400 -16.61 -13.80 -9.51
C LEU A 400 -17.83 -12.88 -9.46
N LEU A 401 -19.04 -13.44 -9.37
CA LEU A 401 -20.26 -12.67 -9.15
C LEU A 401 -20.28 -12.00 -7.77
N GLN A 402 -19.85 -12.71 -6.73
CA GLN A 402 -19.79 -12.15 -5.38
C GLN A 402 -18.78 -10.99 -5.28
N GLU A 403 -17.63 -11.13 -5.94
CA GLU A 403 -16.58 -10.09 -6.01
C GLU A 403 -17.06 -8.88 -6.83
N GLN A 404 -17.70 -9.09 -7.98
CA GLN A 404 -18.27 -7.97 -8.73
C GLN A 404 -19.37 -7.25 -7.95
N ASN A 405 -20.18 -7.99 -7.20
CA ASN A 405 -21.22 -7.40 -6.38
C ASN A 405 -20.64 -6.59 -5.22
N SER A 406 -19.62 -7.11 -4.52
CA SER A 406 -18.93 -6.38 -3.44
C SER A 406 -18.27 -5.10 -3.94
N GLN A 407 -17.56 -5.16 -5.08
CA GLN A 407 -16.95 -3.99 -5.72
C GLN A 407 -17.99 -2.95 -6.15
N MET A 408 -19.13 -3.39 -6.69
CA MET A 408 -20.23 -2.50 -7.06
C MET A 408 -20.80 -1.82 -5.83
N TYR A 409 -21.04 -2.55 -4.73
CA TYR A 409 -21.52 -1.95 -3.47
C TYR A 409 -20.54 -0.91 -2.93
N VAL A 410 -19.24 -1.20 -2.88
CA VAL A 410 -18.22 -0.25 -2.41
C VAL A 410 -18.18 1.01 -3.28
N THR A 411 -18.25 0.84 -4.61
CA THR A 411 -18.21 1.96 -5.56
C THR A 411 -19.48 2.82 -5.48
N VAL A 412 -20.65 2.20 -5.39
CA VAL A 412 -21.92 2.91 -5.28
C VAL A 412 -22.02 3.62 -3.94
N LEU A 413 -21.68 2.95 -2.83
CA LEU A 413 -21.74 3.54 -1.50
C LEU A 413 -20.75 4.70 -1.33
N SER A 414 -19.53 4.61 -1.87
CA SER A 414 -18.57 5.72 -1.83
C SER A 414 -19.03 6.95 -2.61
N LYS A 415 -19.65 6.74 -3.79
CA LYS A 415 -20.28 7.82 -4.55
C LYS A 415 -21.49 8.41 -3.82
N MET A 416 -22.38 7.57 -3.28
CA MET A 416 -23.53 8.04 -2.49
C MET A 416 -23.08 8.83 -1.26
N ALA A 417 -22.06 8.37 -0.53
CA ALA A 417 -21.50 9.09 0.62
C ALA A 417 -20.96 10.47 0.22
N THR A 418 -20.31 10.57 -0.95
CA THR A 418 -19.86 11.86 -1.49
C THR A 418 -21.05 12.78 -1.82
N THR A 419 -22.09 12.25 -2.46
CA THR A 419 -23.31 13.01 -2.77
C THR A 419 -24.02 13.48 -1.50
N VAL A 420 -24.12 12.64 -0.47
CA VAL A 420 -24.72 13.00 0.84
C VAL A 420 -23.94 14.15 1.47
N LYS A 421 -22.60 14.09 1.49
CA LYS A 421 -21.77 15.19 2.01
C LYS A 421 -21.98 16.50 1.24
N ILE A 422 -22.15 16.44 -0.08
CA ILE A 422 -22.45 17.64 -0.89
C ILE A 422 -23.82 18.22 -0.53
N VAL A 423 -24.82 17.36 -0.33
CA VAL A 423 -26.17 17.80 0.08
C VAL A 423 -26.14 18.41 1.48
N GLU A 424 -25.41 17.82 2.43
CA GLU A 424 -25.21 18.37 3.78
C GLU A 424 -24.49 19.73 3.73
N PHE A 425 -23.45 19.85 2.89
CA PHE A 425 -22.76 21.10 2.66
C PHE A 425 -23.69 22.18 2.10
N LEU A 426 -24.52 21.85 1.10
CA LEU A 426 -25.50 22.78 0.54
C LEU A 426 -26.58 23.15 1.55
N ALA A 427 -27.05 22.21 2.37
CA ALA A 427 -28.02 22.47 3.43
C ALA A 427 -27.45 23.43 4.48
N THR A 428 -26.24 23.18 4.97
CA THR A 428 -25.56 24.08 5.91
C THR A 428 -25.29 25.44 5.29
N TRP A 429 -24.90 25.51 4.01
CA TRP A 429 -24.73 26.77 3.29
C TRP A 429 -26.05 27.57 3.18
N MET A 430 -27.16 26.90 2.87
CA MET A 430 -28.49 27.52 2.83
C MET A 430 -28.94 28.05 4.20
N ASP A 431 -28.61 27.36 5.29
CA ASP A 431 -28.90 27.83 6.66
C ASP A 431 -28.07 29.06 7.05
N HIS A 432 -26.85 29.18 6.50
CA HIS A 432 -25.96 30.33 6.73
C HIS A 432 -26.27 31.53 5.83
N LEU A 433 -27.05 31.36 4.76
CA LEU A 433 -27.50 32.49 3.98
C LEU A 433 -28.34 33.39 4.91
N PRO A 434 -27.90 34.64 5.16
CA PRO A 434 -28.65 35.54 6.01
C PRO A 434 -30.04 35.64 5.40
N ARG A 435 -31.07 35.30 6.18
CA ARG A 435 -32.46 35.52 5.81
C ARG A 435 -32.65 37.02 5.65
N GLN A 436 -32.30 37.53 4.49
CA GLN A 436 -32.60 38.87 4.02
C GLN A 436 -34.11 38.86 3.76
N VAL A 437 -34.87 38.89 4.86
CA VAL A 437 -36.30 39.11 4.85
C VAL A 437 -36.48 40.59 4.55
N LYS A 438 -37.11 40.82 3.39
CA LYS A 438 -38.00 41.92 3.02
C LYS A 438 -37.71 43.32 3.56
#